data_AF-A0A9D8SVS5-F1
#
_entry.id   AF-A0A9D8SVS5-F1
#
_cell.length_a   1.000
_cell.length_b   1.000
_cell.length_c   1.000
_cell.angle_alpha   90.00
_cell.angle_beta   90.00
_cell.angle_gamma   90.00
#
_symmetry.space_group_name_H-M   'P 1'
#
loop_
_entity.id
_entity.type
_entity.pdbx_description
1 polymer ?
#
loop_
_entity_poly.entity_id
_entity_poly.type
_entity_poly.pdbx_seq_one_letter_code
_entity_poly.pdbx_strand_id
1 'polypeptide(L)'
;MLVCLLSACSSDRYAKDIVGSWVLEQQNGESVDCDHIVILEFHEDGSMNLAKIYSSGHNYKTKWIESARVNRYEMNGRRLHVKGRTGNGLDFKQEAYIKQLDSLHLCKKVHEYHVGTIDQTIANGHYDQVYHRLDTDYPKPSGMWELVSLNGKRFSGFRFEFKENGTYDLWIDINGRWELKNDNNGTWFTYGNILCTNYFNDIFKEELSYENVSHCYRYSINDKSMTWESDAPGSNSFSMKKIN
;
A
#
# COMPACT_ATOMS: atom_id res chain seq x y z
N MET A 1 -36.51 -25.16 -38.46
CA MET A 1 -35.26 -24.40 -38.63
C MET A 1 -34.82 -23.93 -37.24
N LEU A 2 -33.90 -24.67 -36.62
CA LEU A 2 -33.45 -24.43 -35.24
C LEU A 2 -32.25 -23.49 -35.32
N VAL A 3 -32.42 -22.23 -34.92
CA VAL A 3 -31.33 -21.25 -34.86
C VAL A 3 -30.56 -21.51 -33.57
N CYS A 4 -29.46 -22.27 -33.67
CA CYS A 4 -28.46 -22.33 -32.61
C CYS A 4 -27.75 -20.97 -32.54
N LEU A 5 -28.22 -20.11 -31.63
CA LEU A 5 -27.45 -18.96 -31.15
C LEU A 5 -26.23 -19.51 -30.40
N LEU A 6 -25.15 -19.75 -31.14
CA LEU A 6 -23.81 -19.83 -30.55
C LEU A 6 -23.46 -18.42 -30.08
N SER A 7 -23.94 -18.07 -28.87
CA SER A 7 -23.34 -17.00 -28.10
C SER A 7 -21.93 -17.46 -27.74
N ALA A 8 -20.97 -17.16 -28.62
CA ALA A 8 -19.58 -17.10 -28.23
C ALA A 8 -19.48 -16.02 -27.16
N CYS A 9 -19.65 -16.43 -25.90
CA CYS A 9 -19.28 -15.63 -24.75
C CYS A 9 -17.75 -15.56 -24.81
N SER A 10 -17.22 -14.62 -25.59
CA SER A 10 -15.80 -14.32 -25.56
C SER A 10 -15.54 -13.85 -24.14
N SER A 11 -15.00 -14.74 -23.31
CA SER A 11 -14.61 -14.41 -21.94
C SER A 11 -13.83 -13.12 -21.99
N ASP A 12 -14.28 -12.10 -21.28
CA ASP A 12 -13.64 -10.79 -21.29
C ASP A 12 -12.20 -10.96 -20.81
N ARG A 13 -11.24 -10.93 -21.75
CA ARG A 13 -9.83 -11.17 -21.47
C ARG A 13 -9.33 -10.27 -20.34
N TYR A 14 -9.83 -9.04 -20.29
CA TYR A 14 -9.43 -8.07 -19.26
C TYR A 14 -9.86 -8.51 -17.86
N ALA A 15 -11.01 -9.19 -17.72
CA ALA A 15 -11.49 -9.69 -16.43
C ALA A 15 -10.53 -10.70 -15.80
N LYS A 16 -9.87 -11.53 -16.63
CA LYS A 16 -8.87 -12.49 -16.16
C LYS A 16 -7.51 -11.83 -15.96
N ASP A 17 -7.06 -11.03 -16.92
CA ASP A 17 -5.71 -10.47 -16.91
C ASP A 17 -5.51 -9.44 -15.77
N ILE A 18 -6.58 -8.80 -15.28
CA ILE A 18 -6.52 -7.78 -14.21
C ILE A 18 -6.36 -8.38 -12.81
N VAL A 19 -6.66 -9.66 -12.62
CA VAL A 19 -6.59 -10.34 -11.31
C VAL A 19 -5.18 -10.23 -10.72
N GLY A 20 -5.07 -9.92 -9.43
CA GLY A 20 -3.80 -9.74 -8.72
C GLY A 20 -3.69 -8.39 -8.01
N SER A 21 -2.52 -8.17 -7.40
CA SER A 21 -2.22 -7.00 -6.58
C SER A 21 -1.45 -5.95 -7.38
N TRP A 22 -1.85 -4.69 -7.25
CA TRP A 22 -1.36 -3.57 -8.04
C TRP A 22 -1.09 -2.38 -7.14
N VAL A 23 0.09 -1.78 -7.25
CA VAL A 23 0.49 -0.57 -6.53
C VAL A 23 0.46 0.63 -7.46
N LEU A 24 -0.16 1.73 -7.05
CA LEU A 24 -0.16 2.98 -7.79
C LEU A 24 1.24 3.59 -7.76
N GLU A 25 1.84 3.79 -8.92
CA GLU A 25 3.18 4.39 -9.05
C GLU A 25 3.14 5.80 -9.59
N GLN A 26 2.21 6.09 -10.51
CA GLN A 26 2.09 7.41 -11.10
C GLN A 26 0.64 7.85 -11.20
N GLN A 27 0.43 9.15 -11.01
CA GLN A 27 -0.81 9.83 -11.28
C GLN A 27 -0.52 11.06 -12.15
N ASN A 28 -1.17 11.15 -13.32
CA ASN A 28 -0.95 12.21 -14.30
C ASN A 28 0.50 12.36 -14.79
N GLY A 29 1.24 11.24 -14.83
CA GLY A 29 2.65 11.23 -15.23
C GLY A 29 3.62 11.67 -14.12
N GLU A 30 3.11 12.02 -12.94
CA GLU A 30 3.92 12.30 -11.76
C GLU A 30 4.00 11.06 -10.87
N SER A 31 5.17 10.78 -10.31
CA SER A 31 5.33 9.71 -9.34
C SER A 31 4.51 9.97 -8.07
N VAL A 32 3.93 8.92 -7.52
CA VAL A 32 3.19 8.97 -6.26
C VAL A 32 4.14 8.70 -5.10
N ASP A 33 4.19 9.61 -4.13
CA ASP A 33 4.96 9.40 -2.90
C ASP A 33 4.51 8.14 -2.16
N CYS A 34 5.43 7.49 -1.44
CA CYS A 34 5.12 6.29 -0.67
C CYS A 34 3.93 6.46 0.28
N ASP A 35 3.79 7.62 0.93
CA ASP A 35 2.68 7.89 1.86
C ASP A 35 1.32 8.11 1.17
N HIS A 36 1.33 8.29 -0.15
CA HIS A 36 0.14 8.43 -1.00
C HIS A 36 -0.16 7.16 -1.82
N ILE A 37 0.58 6.08 -1.59
CA ILE A 37 0.38 4.80 -2.28
C ILE A 37 -1.06 4.32 -2.12
N VAL A 38 -1.60 3.80 -3.23
CA VAL A 38 -2.87 3.09 -3.30
C VAL A 38 -2.59 1.69 -3.82
N ILE A 39 -3.12 0.69 -3.12
CA ILE A 39 -3.01 -0.71 -3.51
C ILE A 39 -4.39 -1.25 -3.84
N LEU A 40 -4.48 -1.93 -4.97
CA LEU A 40 -5.67 -2.61 -5.45
C LEU A 40 -5.37 -4.08 -5.61
N GLU A 41 -6.21 -4.94 -5.04
CA GLU A 41 -6.13 -6.39 -5.26
C GLU A 41 -7.44 -6.87 -5.86
N PHE A 42 -7.40 -7.34 -7.10
CA PHE A 42 -8.56 -7.89 -7.81
C PHE A 42 -8.58 -9.41 -7.69
N HIS A 43 -9.71 -9.98 -7.30
CA HIS A 43 -9.90 -11.42 -7.10
C HIS A 43 -10.75 -12.04 -8.21
N GLU A 44 -10.53 -13.32 -8.51
CA GLU A 44 -11.27 -14.04 -9.57
C GLU A 44 -12.80 -14.07 -9.35
N ASP A 45 -13.26 -13.92 -8.10
CA ASP A 45 -14.69 -13.88 -7.74
C ASP A 45 -15.34 -12.50 -7.95
N GLY A 46 -14.62 -11.55 -8.56
CA GLY A 46 -15.08 -10.18 -8.78
C GLY A 46 -15.04 -9.31 -7.51
N SER A 47 -14.47 -9.78 -6.39
CA SER A 47 -14.17 -8.92 -5.24
C SER A 47 -12.87 -8.15 -5.43
N MET A 48 -12.76 -7.02 -4.72
CA MET A 48 -11.56 -6.18 -4.74
C MET A 48 -11.20 -5.72 -3.32
N ASN A 49 -9.91 -5.75 -2.98
CA ASN A 49 -9.38 -5.01 -1.84
C ASN A 49 -8.82 -3.66 -2.31
N LEU A 50 -9.09 -2.64 -1.51
CA LEU A 50 -8.45 -1.34 -1.59
C LEU A 50 -7.67 -1.14 -0.29
N ALA A 51 -6.39 -0.80 -0.40
CA ALA A 51 -5.58 -0.43 0.74
C ALA A 51 -4.87 0.91 0.49
N LYS A 52 -4.91 1.78 1.49
CA LYS A 52 -4.41 3.16 1.41
C LYS A 52 -4.18 3.72 2.82
N ILE A 53 -3.29 4.70 2.94
CA ILE A 53 -3.21 5.58 4.12
C ILE A 53 -4.38 6.57 4.14
N TYR A 54 -5.16 6.56 5.21
CA TYR A 54 -6.22 7.53 5.48
C TYR A 54 -5.77 8.52 6.55
N SER A 55 -5.93 9.82 6.27
CA SER A 55 -5.76 10.88 7.27
C SER A 55 -7.10 11.22 7.92
N SER A 56 -7.18 11.17 9.25
CA SER A 56 -8.36 11.61 9.99
C SER A 56 -8.16 13.02 10.56
N GLY A 57 -8.54 14.05 9.80
CA GLY A 57 -8.72 15.43 10.29
C GLY A 57 -7.53 16.05 11.04
N HIS A 58 -7.82 17.10 11.83
CA HIS A 58 -6.89 18.13 12.36
C HIS A 58 -5.69 17.65 13.19
N ASN A 59 -5.49 16.34 13.39
CA ASN A 59 -4.41 15.79 14.22
C ASN A 59 -3.44 14.86 13.46
N TYR A 60 -3.45 14.89 12.11
CA TYR A 60 -2.53 14.10 11.26
C TYR A 60 -2.44 12.60 11.60
N LYS A 61 -3.48 12.02 12.21
CA LYS A 61 -3.51 10.59 12.52
C LYS A 61 -3.71 9.85 11.22
N THR A 62 -2.67 9.21 10.71
CA THR A 62 -2.74 8.43 9.47
C THR A 62 -2.73 6.94 9.78
N LYS A 63 -3.68 6.20 9.21
CA LYS A 63 -3.75 4.74 9.35
C LYS A 63 -3.77 4.09 7.99
N TRP A 64 -2.98 3.04 7.84
CA TRP A 64 -3.20 2.07 6.77
C TRP A 64 -4.53 1.36 7.02
N ILE A 65 -5.44 1.40 6.05
CA ILE A 65 -6.74 0.73 6.16
C ILE A 65 -6.99 -0.07 4.89
N GLU A 66 -7.29 -1.36 5.09
CA GLU A 66 -7.73 -2.29 4.04
C GLU A 66 -9.26 -2.38 4.05
N SER A 67 -9.88 -2.38 2.87
CA SER A 67 -11.34 -2.46 2.74
C SER A 67 -11.93 -3.86 2.99
N ALA A 68 -11.13 -4.87 3.32
CA ALA A 68 -11.58 -6.23 3.66
C ALA A 68 -12.64 -6.85 2.69
N ARG A 69 -12.34 -6.91 1.39
CA ARG A 69 -13.12 -7.53 0.29
C ARG A 69 -14.56 -7.02 0.13
N VAL A 70 -14.89 -5.84 0.68
CA VAL A 70 -16.23 -5.26 0.54
C VAL A 70 -16.48 -4.63 -0.83
N ASN A 71 -15.45 -4.45 -1.67
CA ASN A 71 -15.60 -3.89 -3.00
C ASN A 71 -15.84 -4.99 -4.03
N ARG A 72 -16.69 -4.68 -5.02
CA ARG A 72 -16.92 -5.49 -6.21
C ARG A 72 -16.44 -4.74 -7.43
N TYR A 73 -15.86 -5.46 -8.38
CA TYR A 73 -15.49 -4.93 -9.68
C TYR A 73 -16.13 -5.73 -10.80
N GLU A 74 -16.40 -5.04 -11.89
CA GLU A 74 -16.92 -5.62 -13.14
C GLU A 74 -16.12 -5.07 -14.31
N MET A 75 -15.83 -5.95 -15.27
CA MET A 75 -15.16 -5.61 -16.52
C MET A 75 -16.14 -5.75 -17.68
N ASN A 76 -16.15 -4.77 -18.56
CA ASN A 76 -16.82 -4.83 -19.86
C ASN A 76 -15.86 -4.33 -20.95
N GLY A 77 -15.12 -5.27 -21.51
CA GLY A 77 -13.96 -5.00 -22.34
C GLY A 77 -12.93 -4.20 -21.54
N ARG A 78 -12.62 -2.99 -21.99
CA ARG A 78 -11.67 -2.09 -21.32
C ARG A 78 -12.27 -1.27 -20.19
N ARG A 79 -13.59 -1.29 -20.00
CA ARG A 79 -14.25 -0.52 -18.96
C ARG A 79 -14.20 -1.29 -17.64
N LEU A 80 -13.61 -0.66 -16.63
CA LEU A 80 -13.57 -1.13 -15.25
C LEU A 80 -14.60 -0.34 -14.45
N HIS A 81 -15.52 -1.05 -13.81
CA HIS A 81 -16.50 -0.50 -12.89
C HIS A 81 -16.26 -1.05 -11.50
N VAL A 82 -16.12 -0.20 -10.49
CA VAL A 82 -15.92 -0.60 -9.09
C VAL A 82 -16.97 0.04 -8.20
N LYS A 83 -17.53 -0.74 -7.28
CA LYS A 83 -18.48 -0.29 -6.26
C LYS A 83 -18.21 -0.99 -4.93
N GLY A 84 -18.38 -0.29 -3.82
CA GLY A 84 -18.36 -0.88 -2.50
C GLY A 84 -18.16 0.17 -1.43
N ARG A 85 -17.24 -0.10 -0.50
CA ARG A 85 -16.92 0.78 0.61
C ARG A 85 -15.42 0.88 0.84
N THR A 86 -14.98 2.05 1.27
CA THR A 86 -13.64 2.24 1.83
C THR A 86 -13.54 1.54 3.18
N GLY A 87 -12.32 1.30 3.67
CA GLY A 87 -12.15 0.63 4.96
C GLY A 87 -12.62 1.43 6.18
N ASN A 88 -12.86 2.74 6.03
CA ASN A 88 -13.55 3.57 7.04
C ASN A 88 -15.08 3.65 6.84
N GLY A 89 -15.65 2.82 5.96
CA GLY A 89 -17.09 2.63 5.80
C GLY A 89 -17.80 3.62 4.88
N LEU A 90 -17.08 4.49 4.16
CA LEU A 90 -17.68 5.40 3.19
C LEU A 90 -17.96 4.66 1.88
N ASP A 91 -19.07 5.01 1.22
CA ASP A 91 -19.38 4.43 -0.08
C ASP A 91 -18.31 4.79 -1.11
N PHE A 92 -17.92 3.83 -1.93
CA PHE A 92 -16.87 3.95 -2.94
C PHE A 92 -17.42 3.55 -4.29
N LYS A 93 -17.21 4.40 -5.30
CA LYS A 93 -17.52 4.09 -6.70
C LYS A 93 -16.42 4.64 -7.58
N GLN A 94 -15.99 3.83 -8.54
CA GLN A 94 -15.03 4.26 -9.55
C GLN A 94 -15.41 3.70 -10.91
N GLU A 95 -15.30 4.53 -11.94
CA GLU A 95 -15.33 4.10 -13.34
C GLU A 95 -14.02 4.49 -14.02
N ALA A 96 -13.41 3.55 -14.71
CA ALA A 96 -12.17 3.77 -15.43
C ALA A 96 -12.12 3.01 -16.77
N TYR A 97 -11.27 3.47 -17.68
CA TYR A 97 -10.97 2.80 -18.93
C TYR A 97 -9.51 2.34 -18.95
N ILE A 98 -9.29 1.04 -19.17
CA ILE A 98 -7.96 0.45 -19.27
C ILE A 98 -7.31 0.86 -20.60
N LYS A 99 -6.19 1.58 -20.50
CA LYS A 99 -5.34 1.92 -21.64
C LYS A 99 -4.35 0.81 -21.96
N GLN A 100 -3.75 0.22 -20.93
CA GLN A 100 -2.77 -0.86 -21.03
C GLN A 100 -2.97 -1.82 -19.85
N LEU A 101 -2.86 -3.11 -20.15
CA LEU A 101 -2.84 -4.19 -19.18
C LEU A 101 -1.92 -5.29 -19.70
N ASP A 102 -0.84 -5.55 -18.96
CA ASP A 102 0.08 -6.64 -19.22
C ASP A 102 0.48 -7.32 -17.90
N SER A 103 1.50 -8.19 -17.94
CA SER A 103 1.91 -8.95 -16.75
C SER A 103 2.47 -8.08 -15.62
N LEU A 104 2.91 -6.85 -15.92
CA LEU A 104 3.58 -5.96 -14.98
C LEU A 104 2.85 -4.62 -14.80
N HIS A 105 2.11 -4.15 -15.79
CA HIS A 105 1.52 -2.80 -15.77
C HIS A 105 0.01 -2.82 -15.97
N LEU A 106 -0.67 -1.99 -15.17
CA LEU A 106 -2.07 -1.61 -15.35
C LEU A 106 -2.13 -0.09 -15.49
N CYS A 107 -2.41 0.41 -16.68
CA CYS A 107 -2.61 1.83 -16.95
C CYS A 107 -4.10 2.08 -17.21
N LYS A 108 -4.73 2.95 -16.43
CA LYS A 108 -6.16 3.27 -16.57
C LYS A 108 -6.41 4.78 -16.52
N LYS A 109 -7.44 5.21 -17.24
CA LYS A 109 -7.97 6.56 -17.23
C LYS A 109 -9.20 6.60 -16.34
N VAL A 110 -9.20 7.38 -15.26
CA VAL A 110 -10.35 7.50 -14.37
C VAL A 110 -11.35 8.50 -14.95
N HIS A 111 -12.61 8.09 -15.05
CA HIS A 111 -13.72 8.90 -15.56
C HIS A 111 -14.64 9.38 -14.44
N GLU A 112 -14.88 8.52 -13.46
CA GLU A 112 -15.78 8.79 -12.34
C GLU A 112 -15.12 8.28 -11.05
N TYR A 113 -15.14 9.07 -9.99
CA TYR A 113 -14.58 8.70 -8.70
C TYR A 113 -15.38 9.33 -7.55
N HIS A 114 -15.91 8.49 -6.66
CA HIS A 114 -16.75 8.89 -5.53
C HIS A 114 -16.28 8.22 -4.24
N VAL A 115 -16.17 9.01 -3.17
CA VAL A 115 -15.93 8.53 -1.81
C VAL A 115 -16.82 9.30 -0.83
N GLY A 116 -17.76 8.60 -0.18
CA GLY A 116 -18.72 9.21 0.75
C GLY A 116 -19.65 10.20 0.06
N THR A 117 -19.82 11.40 0.65
CA THR A 117 -20.61 12.50 0.06
C THR A 117 -19.79 13.36 -0.90
N ILE A 118 -18.52 13.04 -1.10
CA ILE A 118 -17.65 13.76 -2.01
C ILE A 118 -17.83 13.13 -3.39
N ASP A 119 -18.74 13.72 -4.15
CA ASP A 119 -18.91 13.44 -5.56
C ASP A 119 -17.90 14.27 -6.34
N GLN A 120 -16.75 13.67 -6.67
CA GLN A 120 -15.87 14.22 -7.69
C GLN A 120 -16.26 13.60 -9.03
N THR A 121 -17.38 14.06 -9.59
CA THR A 121 -17.53 14.02 -11.04
C THR A 121 -16.44 14.94 -11.56
N ILE A 122 -15.36 14.39 -12.10
CA ILE A 122 -14.19 15.21 -12.44
C ILE A 122 -14.56 16.00 -13.68
N ALA A 123 -15.15 17.16 -13.47
CA ALA A 123 -15.57 18.09 -14.49
C ALA A 123 -14.31 18.56 -15.24
N ASN A 124 -14.02 17.88 -16.35
CA ASN A 124 -12.94 18.15 -17.29
C ASN A 124 -11.51 17.70 -16.89
N GLY A 125 -11.35 16.81 -15.90
CA GLY A 125 -10.03 16.36 -15.45
C GLY A 125 -9.92 14.84 -15.37
N HIS A 126 -9.89 14.13 -16.49
CA HIS A 126 -9.47 12.74 -16.45
C HIS A 126 -8.04 12.66 -15.93
N TYR A 127 -7.81 11.89 -14.87
CA TYR A 127 -6.44 11.58 -14.46
C TYR A 127 -6.05 10.15 -14.84
N ASP A 128 -4.81 10.05 -15.32
CA ASP A 128 -4.21 8.79 -15.70
C ASP A 128 -3.53 8.19 -14.48
N GLN A 129 -3.75 6.90 -14.26
CA GLN A 129 -3.10 6.15 -13.20
C GLN A 129 -2.30 5.01 -13.82
N VAL A 130 -1.05 4.90 -13.40
CA VAL A 130 -0.15 3.80 -13.77
C VAL A 130 0.11 2.98 -12.51
N TYR A 131 -0.18 1.69 -12.60
CA TYR A 131 0.06 0.74 -11.55
C TYR A 131 1.09 -0.29 -12.00
N HIS A 132 1.89 -0.75 -11.04
CA HIS A 132 2.77 -1.89 -11.18
C HIS A 132 2.20 -3.11 -10.45
N ARG A 133 2.34 -4.30 -11.03
CA ARG A 133 1.92 -5.54 -10.38
C ARG A 133 2.88 -5.88 -9.24
N LEU A 134 2.34 -6.16 -8.06
CA LEU A 134 3.11 -6.56 -6.90
C LEU A 134 3.44 -8.06 -6.95
N ASP A 135 4.67 -8.39 -6.58
CA ASP A 135 5.08 -9.76 -6.31
C ASP A 135 4.52 -10.21 -4.95
N THR A 136 3.64 -11.20 -4.93
CA THR A 136 3.03 -11.73 -3.70
C THR A 136 3.99 -12.59 -2.89
N ASP A 137 5.08 -13.06 -3.50
CA ASP A 137 6.07 -13.92 -2.87
C ASP A 137 7.25 -13.13 -2.30
N TYR A 138 7.11 -11.79 -2.21
CA TYR A 138 8.16 -10.93 -1.68
C TYR A 138 8.50 -11.28 -0.22
N PRO A 139 9.79 -11.40 0.15
CA PRO A 139 10.13 -11.86 1.49
C PRO A 139 9.68 -10.87 2.56
N LYS A 140 9.08 -11.38 3.63
CA LYS A 140 8.55 -10.57 4.74
C LYS A 140 9.65 -10.14 5.70
N PRO A 141 9.53 -8.99 6.37
CA PRO A 141 10.51 -8.49 7.34
C PRO A 141 10.50 -9.24 8.68
N SER A 142 9.91 -10.43 8.78
CA SER A 142 9.75 -11.16 10.05
C SER A 142 11.07 -11.44 10.77
N GLY A 143 11.04 -11.37 12.10
CA GLY A 143 12.20 -11.60 12.98
C GLY A 143 12.83 -10.32 13.51
N MET A 144 14.01 -10.44 14.12
CA MET A 144 14.71 -9.33 14.76
C MET A 144 15.71 -8.65 13.83
N TRP A 145 15.67 -7.32 13.80
CA TRP A 145 16.50 -6.46 12.95
C TRP A 145 17.09 -5.32 13.78
N GLU A 146 18.37 -5.03 13.58
CA GLU A 146 19.07 -3.92 14.22
C GLU A 146 19.37 -2.84 13.19
N LEU A 147 18.97 -1.60 13.49
CA LEU A 147 19.30 -0.45 12.67
C LEU A 147 20.81 -0.21 12.70
N VAL A 148 21.42 -0.08 11.51
CA VAL A 148 22.87 0.15 11.35
C VAL A 148 23.20 1.45 10.62
N SER A 149 22.24 1.99 9.85
CA SER A 149 22.41 3.23 9.10
C SER A 149 21.10 3.98 8.94
N LEU A 150 21.16 5.30 9.02
CA LEU A 150 20.11 6.25 8.67
C LEU A 150 20.70 7.27 7.69
N ASN A 151 20.11 7.41 6.51
CA ASN A 151 20.52 8.34 5.46
C ASN A 151 22.00 8.18 5.09
N GLY A 152 22.45 6.93 5.01
CA GLY A 152 23.85 6.56 4.73
C GLY A 152 24.83 6.82 5.87
N LYS A 153 24.38 7.36 7.01
CA LYS A 153 25.22 7.59 8.19
C LYS A 153 25.04 6.47 9.20
N ARG A 154 26.14 5.98 9.77
CA ARG A 154 26.12 4.97 10.83
C ARG A 154 25.20 5.44 11.96
N PHE A 155 24.22 4.60 12.29
CA PHE A 155 23.23 4.87 13.31
C PHE A 155 22.90 3.55 13.99
N SER A 156 22.87 3.52 15.32
CA SER A 156 22.68 2.31 16.11
C SER A 156 21.89 2.63 17.37
N GLY A 157 21.46 1.59 18.08
CA GLY A 157 20.72 1.72 19.33
C GLY A 157 19.22 1.44 19.20
N PHE A 158 18.78 0.93 18.06
CA PHE A 158 17.40 0.51 17.82
C PHE A 158 17.35 -0.89 17.23
N ARG A 159 16.46 -1.73 17.77
CA ARG A 159 16.07 -3.02 17.18
C ARG A 159 14.57 -3.13 17.05
N PHE A 160 14.16 -3.91 16.07
CA PHE A 160 12.77 -4.20 15.75
C PHE A 160 12.58 -5.69 15.71
N GLU A 161 11.54 -6.19 16.34
CA GLU A 161 11.11 -7.57 16.16
C GLU A 161 9.76 -7.59 15.45
N PHE A 162 9.76 -7.86 14.14
CA PHE A 162 8.53 -7.96 13.36
C PHE A 162 7.90 -9.34 13.56
N LYS A 163 6.70 -9.34 14.13
CA LYS A 163 5.91 -10.55 14.40
C LYS A 163 4.95 -10.82 13.26
N GLU A 164 4.68 -12.09 12.99
CA GLU A 164 3.82 -12.53 11.87
C GLU A 164 2.36 -12.04 11.97
N ASN A 165 1.93 -11.65 13.17
CA ASN A 165 0.60 -11.08 13.41
C ASN A 165 0.46 -9.60 12.98
N GLY A 166 1.49 -9.01 12.35
CA GLY A 166 1.47 -7.61 11.90
C GLY A 166 1.79 -6.59 12.99
N THR A 167 2.33 -7.01 14.14
CA THR A 167 2.86 -6.10 15.16
C THR A 167 4.39 -6.15 15.21
N TYR A 168 5.03 -5.14 15.81
CA TYR A 168 6.46 -5.19 16.09
C TYR A 168 6.79 -4.67 17.49
N ASP A 169 7.85 -5.21 18.07
CA ASP A 169 8.45 -4.71 19.30
C ASP A 169 9.64 -3.81 18.96
N LEU A 170 9.76 -2.68 19.66
CA LEU A 170 10.87 -1.75 19.54
C LEU A 170 11.77 -1.86 20.77
N TRP A 171 13.05 -2.16 20.55
CA TRP A 171 14.06 -2.20 21.60
C TRP A 171 15.06 -1.06 21.42
N ILE A 172 15.46 -0.45 22.52
CA ILE A 172 16.39 0.68 22.58
C ILE A 172 17.61 0.29 23.39
N ASP A 173 18.80 0.68 22.94
CA ASP A 173 20.03 0.49 23.71
C ASP A 173 20.19 1.63 24.73
N ILE A 174 20.09 1.28 26.01
CA ILE A 174 20.29 2.19 27.14
C ILE A 174 21.54 1.72 27.89
N ASN A 175 22.65 2.45 27.71
CA ASN A 175 23.93 2.18 28.37
C ASN A 175 24.46 0.74 28.16
N GLY A 176 24.32 0.20 26.95
CA GLY A 176 24.80 -1.13 26.58
C GLY A 176 23.81 -2.25 26.94
N ARG A 177 22.56 -1.91 27.25
CA ARG A 177 21.49 -2.86 27.58
C ARG A 177 20.29 -2.60 26.68
N TRP A 178 19.78 -3.66 26.06
CA TRP A 178 18.57 -3.60 25.25
C TRP A 178 17.34 -3.61 26.15
N GLU A 179 16.57 -2.52 26.09
CA GLU A 179 15.33 -2.36 26.83
C GLU A 179 14.16 -2.32 25.85
N LEU A 180 13.11 -3.11 26.13
CA LEU A 180 11.88 -3.12 25.35
C LEU A 180 11.07 -1.86 25.66
N LYS A 181 10.67 -1.14 24.60
CA LYS A 181 9.79 0.02 24.70
C LYS A 181 8.33 -0.45 24.82
N ASN A 182 7.82 -0.56 26.05
CA ASN A 182 6.50 -1.13 26.35
C ASN A 182 5.31 -0.24 25.92
N ASP A 183 5.53 1.04 25.64
CA ASP A 183 4.52 1.97 25.14
C ASP A 183 4.45 2.01 23.60
N ASN A 184 5.22 1.15 22.92
CA ASN A 184 5.19 0.99 21.47
C ASN A 184 3.99 0.13 21.04
N ASN A 185 2.99 0.76 20.42
CA ASN A 185 1.88 0.05 19.75
C ASN A 185 2.23 -0.19 18.27
N GLY A 186 3.39 -0.81 18.04
CA GLY A 186 3.97 -0.97 16.71
C GLY A 186 3.15 -1.89 15.82
N THR A 187 2.70 -1.39 14.67
CA THR A 187 2.02 -2.17 13.63
C THR A 187 2.73 -2.05 12.31
N TRP A 188 2.70 -3.13 11.52
CA TRP A 188 3.27 -3.17 10.20
C TRP A 188 2.44 -4.03 9.25
N PHE A 189 2.47 -3.66 7.97
CA PHE A 189 1.82 -4.38 6.88
C PHE A 189 2.74 -4.35 5.66
N THR A 190 2.68 -5.38 4.83
CA THR A 190 3.45 -5.44 3.59
C THR A 190 2.61 -5.85 2.40
N TYR A 191 2.89 -5.22 1.27
CA TYR A 191 2.34 -5.55 -0.03
C TYR A 191 3.46 -5.58 -1.04
N GLY A 192 3.92 -6.78 -1.40
CA GLY A 192 5.17 -6.94 -2.15
C GLY A 192 6.33 -6.24 -1.45
N ASN A 193 7.00 -5.34 -2.17
CA ASN A 193 8.12 -4.53 -1.66
C ASN A 193 7.69 -3.23 -0.96
N ILE A 194 6.41 -3.05 -0.64
CA ILE A 194 5.93 -1.91 0.15
C ILE A 194 5.76 -2.34 1.59
N LEU A 195 6.37 -1.63 2.53
CA LEU A 195 6.20 -1.77 3.97
C LEU A 195 5.52 -0.51 4.51
N CYS A 196 4.38 -0.67 5.18
CA CYS A 196 3.73 0.41 5.89
C CYS A 196 3.80 0.16 7.39
N THR A 197 4.31 1.13 8.15
CA THR A 197 4.55 1.02 9.60
C THR A 197 4.36 2.37 10.30
N ASN A 198 3.98 2.34 11.58
CA ASN A 198 3.84 3.54 12.42
C ASN A 198 5.12 3.93 13.19
N TYR A 199 6.24 3.22 12.94
CA TYR A 199 7.50 3.36 13.69
C TYR A 199 8.07 4.77 13.79
N PHE A 200 7.97 5.56 12.72
CA PHE A 200 8.69 6.84 12.68
C PHE A 200 8.22 7.82 13.77
N ASN A 201 7.00 7.68 14.29
CA ASN A 201 6.55 8.58 15.36
C ASN A 201 7.12 8.23 16.72
N ASP A 202 7.40 6.96 17.04
CA ASP A 202 7.77 6.60 18.41
C ASP A 202 9.21 7.01 18.76
N ILE A 203 10.05 7.28 17.76
CA ILE A 203 11.37 7.89 17.95
C ILE A 203 11.31 9.42 18.02
N PHE A 204 10.42 10.06 17.27
CA PHE A 204 10.33 11.53 17.18
C PHE A 204 9.16 12.15 17.95
N LYS A 205 8.43 11.35 18.75
CA LYS A 205 7.28 11.80 19.54
C LYS A 205 7.64 12.96 20.47
N GLU A 206 8.88 12.99 20.96
CA GLU A 206 9.37 14.02 21.88
C GLU A 206 9.61 15.38 21.21
N GLU A 207 9.85 15.43 19.89
CA GLU A 207 10.13 16.69 19.18
C GLU A 207 8.92 17.21 18.39
N LEU A 208 8.01 16.34 17.96
CA LEU A 208 7.04 16.69 16.91
C LEU A 208 5.56 16.59 17.29
N SER A 209 5.21 16.14 18.51
CA SER A 209 3.81 16.04 18.98
C SER A 209 2.86 15.25 18.06
N TYR A 210 3.38 14.36 17.20
CA TYR A 210 2.59 13.55 16.28
C TYR A 210 2.24 12.20 16.93
N GLU A 211 0.94 11.92 17.06
CA GLU A 211 0.45 10.62 17.52
C GLU A 211 -0.01 9.77 16.33
N ASN A 212 0.51 8.54 16.19
CA ASN A 212 0.00 7.50 15.29
C ASN A 212 -0.10 7.89 13.79
N VAL A 213 1.04 8.21 13.18
CA VAL A 213 1.19 8.43 11.74
C VAL A 213 1.79 7.17 11.08
N SER A 214 1.05 6.50 10.22
CA SER A 214 1.61 5.45 9.37
C SER A 214 2.42 6.08 8.25
N HIS A 215 3.62 5.56 8.01
CA HIS A 215 4.42 5.85 6.82
C HIS A 215 4.61 4.58 6.01
N CYS A 216 4.72 4.73 4.69
CA CYS A 216 5.10 3.63 3.82
C CYS A 216 6.51 3.83 3.25
N TYR A 217 7.18 2.72 3.02
CA TYR A 217 8.53 2.64 2.49
C TYR A 217 8.58 1.56 1.43
N ARG A 218 9.41 1.76 0.41
CA ARG A 218 9.90 0.65 -0.39
C ARG A 218 10.96 -0.08 0.43
N TYR A 219 10.84 -1.39 0.57
CA TYR A 219 11.84 -2.17 1.27
C TYR A 219 12.46 -3.24 0.39
N SER A 220 13.71 -3.58 0.69
CA SER A 220 14.38 -4.75 0.17
C SER A 220 14.96 -5.57 1.29
N ILE A 221 14.97 -6.89 1.11
CA ILE A 221 15.41 -7.82 2.15
C ILE A 221 16.14 -8.99 1.52
N ASN A 222 17.21 -9.42 2.19
CA ASN A 222 17.86 -10.70 1.99
C ASN A 222 18.11 -11.35 3.37
N ASP A 223 18.82 -12.49 3.39
CA ASP A 223 19.05 -13.26 4.61
C ASP A 223 19.69 -12.48 5.77
N LYS A 224 20.42 -11.39 5.48
CA LYS A 224 21.25 -10.69 6.47
C LYS A 224 20.96 -9.19 6.57
N SER A 225 20.36 -8.58 5.56
CA SER A 225 20.15 -7.14 5.52
C SER A 225 18.78 -6.79 4.99
N MET A 226 18.26 -5.67 5.49
CA MET A 226 17.04 -5.05 5.03
C MET A 226 17.29 -3.55 4.81
N THR A 227 16.78 -3.00 3.72
CA THR A 227 16.78 -1.56 3.47
C THR A 227 15.37 -1.04 3.33
N TRP A 228 15.09 0.14 3.86
CA TRP A 228 13.84 0.86 3.68
C TRP A 228 14.13 2.22 3.05
N GLU A 229 13.34 2.64 2.09
CA GLU A 229 13.52 3.89 1.36
C GLU A 229 12.16 4.58 1.20
N SER A 230 12.09 5.86 1.54
CA SER A 230 10.93 6.72 1.23
C SER A 230 11.16 7.45 -0.09
N ASP A 231 10.13 7.63 -0.91
CA ASP A 231 10.23 8.40 -2.16
C ASP A 231 10.04 9.93 -1.99
N ALA A 232 9.81 10.41 -0.77
CA ALA A 232 9.53 11.83 -0.48
C ALA A 232 10.77 12.75 -0.57
N PRO A 233 10.63 14.05 -0.90
CA PRO A 233 11.73 15.02 -0.86
C PRO A 233 12.39 15.10 0.54
N GLY A 234 13.72 14.94 0.61
CA GLY A 234 14.44 14.80 1.88
C GLY A 234 14.39 13.38 2.46
N SER A 235 14.20 12.39 1.58
CA SER A 235 13.90 10.99 1.88
C SER A 235 14.79 10.36 2.93
N ASN A 236 14.15 9.58 3.80
CA ASN A 236 14.85 8.75 4.75
C ASN A 236 15.17 7.39 4.12
N SER A 237 16.42 6.96 4.27
CA SER A 237 16.85 5.59 3.97
C SER A 237 17.38 4.92 5.22
N PHE A 238 16.98 3.67 5.43
CA PHE A 238 17.36 2.88 6.59
C PHE A 238 18.07 1.64 6.10
N SER A 239 19.11 1.24 6.80
CA SER A 239 19.71 -0.07 6.62
C SER A 239 19.73 -0.80 7.94
N MET A 240 19.29 -2.04 7.92
CA MET A 240 19.20 -2.90 9.09
C MET A 240 19.93 -4.22 8.82
N LYS A 241 20.47 -4.81 9.88
CA LYS A 241 21.03 -6.17 9.86
C LYS A 241 20.11 -7.11 10.62
N LYS A 242 19.98 -8.34 10.15
CA LYS A 242 19.25 -9.39 10.87
C LYS A 242 20.02 -9.79 12.13
N ILE A 243 19.31 -9.95 13.24
CA ILE A 243 19.83 -10.48 14.50
C ILE A 243 19.27 -11.90 14.65
N ASN A 244 20.17 -12.87 14.83
CA ASN A 244 19.84 -14.26 15.07
C ASN A 244 19.56 -14.51 16.55
#